data_AF-A0A806JED8-F1
#
_entry.id   AF-A0A806JED8-F1
#
_cell.length_a   1.000
_cell.length_b   1.000
_cell.length_c   1.000
_cell.angle_alpha   90.00
_cell.angle_beta   90.00
_cell.angle_gamma   90.00
#
_symmetry.space_group_name_H-M   'P 1'
#
loop_
_entity.id
_entity.type
_entity.pdbx_description
1 polymer ?
#
loop_
_entity_poly.entity_id
_entity_poly.type
_entity_poly.pdbx_seq_one_letter_code
_entity_poly.pdbx_strand_id
1 'polypeptide(L)' 'MSKSYLSQYKQNKLIELFVADITARTAAELINVNKATAAYYFHRL' A
#
# COMPACT_ATOMS: atom_id res chain seq x y z
N MET A 1 17.04 -12.14 -4.34
CA MET A 1 15.76 -11.46 -4.02
C MET A 1 15.28 -10.74 -5.26
N SER A 2 14.36 -11.34 -6.01
CA SER A 2 13.71 -10.65 -7.13
C SER A 2 12.99 -9.43 -6.57
N LYS A 3 13.18 -8.27 -7.19
CA LYS A 3 12.53 -7.02 -6.79
C LYS A 3 11.04 -7.14 -7.17
N SER A 4 10.23 -7.70 -6.28
CA SER A 4 8.78 -7.85 -6.51
C SER A 4 8.12 -6.49 -6.35
N TYR A 5 8.11 -5.72 -7.44
CA TYR A 5 7.42 -4.44 -7.49
C TYR A 5 5.92 -4.67 -7.24
N LEU A 6 5.30 -3.72 -6.53
CA LEU A 6 3.87 -3.75 -6.31
C LEU A 6 3.16 -3.59 -7.66
N SER A 7 2.21 -4.46 -8.00
CA SER A 7 1.41 -4.29 -9.21
C SER A 7 0.75 -2.91 -9.22
N GLN A 8 0.63 -2.28 -10.40
CA GLN A 8 -0.02 -0.98 -10.57
C GLN A 8 -1.41 -0.94 -9.94
N TYR A 9 -2.17 -2.04 -10.03
CA TYR A 9 -3.47 -2.16 -9.40
C TYR A 9 -3.40 -1.96 -7.87
N LYS A 10 -2.45 -2.62 -7.20
CA LYS A 10 -2.26 -2.50 -5.75
C LYS A 10 -1.77 -1.11 -5.35
N GLN A 11 -0.95 -0.47 -6.19
CA GLN A 11 -0.49 0.90 -5.97
C GLN A 11 -1.65 1.89 -6.02
N ASN A 12 -2.45 1.85 -7.09
CA ASN A 12 -3.60 2.73 -7.25
C ASN A 12 -4.60 2.55 -6.09
N LYS A 13 -4.85 1.30 -5.67
CA LYS A 13 -5.74 1.01 -4.55
C LYS A 13 -5.18 1.54 -3.22
N LEU A 14 -3.87 1.47 -3.00
CA LEU A 14 -3.23 2.08 -1.81
C LEU A 14 -3.43 3.60 -1.82
N ILE A 15 -3.23 4.26 -2.96
CA ILE A 15 -3.46 5.71 -3.11
C ILE A 15 -4.91 6.06 -2.78
N GLU A 16 -5.89 5.34 -3.34
CA GLU A 16 -7.32 5.56 -3.05
C GLU A 16 -7.62 5.48 -1.54
N LEU A 17 -7.08 4.47 -0.85
CA LEU A 17 -7.29 4.29 0.58
C LEU A 17 -6.60 5.39 1.40
N PHE A 18 -5.41 5.82 1.02
CA PHE A 18 -4.70 6.88 1.72
C PHE A 18 -5.35 8.26 1.53
N VAL A 19 -5.88 8.54 0.34
CA VAL A 19 -6.71 9.75 0.10
C VAL A 19 -7.98 9.74 0.95
N ALA A 20 -8.50 8.56 1.29
CA ALA A 20 -9.61 8.38 2.21
C ALA A 20 -9.20 8.33 3.70
N ASP A 21 -7.98 8.77 4.05
CA ASP A 21 -7.42 8.77 5.41
C ASP A 21 -7.40 7.39 6.10
N ILE A 22 -7.39 6.30 5.32
CA ILE A 22 -7.28 4.94 5.86
C ILE A 22 -5.85 4.73 6.39
N THR A 23 -5.72 4.19 7.60
CA THR A 23 -4.40 3.87 8.17
C THR A 23 -3.65 2.82 7.33
N ALA A 24 -2.33 2.91 7.26
CA ALA A 24 -1.50 1.96 6.51
C ALA A 24 -1.69 0.50 6.94
N ARG A 25 -2.04 0.26 8.21
CA ARG A 25 -2.36 -1.09 8.70
C ARG A 25 -3.61 -1.64 8.02
N THR A 26 -4.71 -0.87 8.05
CA THR A 26 -5.98 -1.27 7.44
C THR A 26 -5.87 -1.38 5.92
N ALA A 27 -5.16 -0.45 5.27
CA ALA A 27 -4.95 -0.51 3.83
C ALA A 27 -4.15 -1.75 3.40
N ALA A 28 -3.16 -2.16 4.21
CA ALA A 28 -2.39 -3.37 3.96
C ALA A 28 -3.24 -4.64 4.05
N GLU A 29 -4.13 -4.72 5.05
CA GLU A 29 -5.06 -5.83 5.23
C GLU A 29 -6.06 -5.92 4.07
N LEU A 30 -6.62 -4.78 3.64
CA LEU A 30 -7.59 -4.71 2.53
C LEU A 30 -7.00 -5.10 1.17
N ILE A 31 -5.74 -4.74 0.89
CA ILE A 31 -5.08 -4.97 -0.41
C ILE A 31 -4.22 -6.26 -0.41
N ASN A 32 -4.15 -6.94 0.73
CA ASN A 32 -3.30 -8.11 0.95
C ASN A 32 -1.85 -7.81 0.56
N VAL A 33 -1.26 -6.83 1.25
CA VAL A 33 0.15 -6.46 1.17
C VAL A 33 0.76 -6.45 2.56
N ASN A 34 2.09 -6.54 2.65
CA ASN A 34 2.75 -6.43 3.94
C ASN A 34 2.53 -5.02 4.53
N LYS A 35 2.19 -4.94 5.82
CA LYS A 35 2.00 -3.66 6.53
C LYS A 35 3.18 -2.70 6.38
N ALA A 36 4.42 -3.22 6.41
CA ALA A 36 5.62 -2.43 6.24
C ALA A 36 5.74 -1.89 4.82
N THR A 37 5.27 -2.63 3.82
CA THR A 37 5.21 -2.17 2.44
C THR A 37 4.19 -1.05 2.27
N ALA A 38 2.98 -1.17 2.85
CA ALA A 38 1.98 -0.12 2.80
C ALA A 38 2.46 1.16 3.52
N ALA A 39 3.05 1.02 4.71
CA ALA A 39 3.62 2.15 5.47
C ALA A 39 4.77 2.81 4.71
N TYR A 40 5.70 2.03 4.17
CA TYR A 40 6.79 2.53 3.35
C TYR A 40 6.29 3.26 2.09
N TYR A 41 5.24 2.75 1.46
CA TYR A 41 4.60 3.40 0.31
C TYR A 41 3.97 4.73 0.71
N PHE A 42 3.23 4.79 1.83
CA PHE A 42 2.63 6.02 2.35
C PHE A 42 3.67 7.13 2.62
N HIS A 43 4.82 6.81 3.20
CA HIS A 43 5.89 7.78 3.44
C HIS A 43 6.57 8.30 2.17
N ARG A 44 6.32 7.69 1.01
CA ARG A 44 6.91 8.07 -0.30
C ARG A 44 5.90 8.65 -1.28
N LEU A 45 4.63 8.73 -0.90
CA LEU A 45 3.59 9.45 -1.61
C LEU A 45 3.76 10.96 -1.42
#